data_AF-A0A521X9I7-F1
#
_entry.id   AF-A0A521X9I7-F1
#
_cell.length_a   1.000
_cell.length_b   1.000
_cell.length_c   1.000
_cell.angle_alpha   90.00
_cell.angle_beta   90.00
_cell.angle_gamma   90.00
#
_symmetry.space_group_name_H-M   'P 1'
#
loop_
_entity.id
_entity.type
_entity.pdbx_description
1 polymer ?
#
loop_
_entity_poly.entity_id
_entity_poly.type
_entity_poly.pdbx_seq_one_letter_code
_entity_poly.pdbx_strand_id
1 'polypeptide(L)' 'HAGRNVGVGRDHTLFALSDGAVKFEHYAKGRRKQVSVYPAESPAS' A
#
# COMPACT_ATOMS: atom_id res chain seq x y z
N HIS A 1 6.22 5.69 -1.77
CA HIS A 1 5.08 6.62 -1.74
C HIS A 1 3.88 5.89 -1.16
N ALA A 2 3.00 6.59 -0.44
CA ALA A 2 1.72 6.01 -0.04
C ALA A 2 0.83 5.86 -1.28
N GLY A 3 0.37 4.64 -1.49
CA GLY A 3 -0.63 4.28 -2.49
C GLY A 3 -2.02 4.20 -1.84
N ARG A 4 -2.87 3.29 -2.34
CA ARG A 4 -4.25 3.16 -1.86
C ARG A 4 -4.28 2.57 -0.45
N ASN A 5 -5.11 3.12 0.44
CA ASN A 5 -5.28 2.67 1.83
C ASN A 5 -3.99 2.65 2.66
N VAL A 6 -3.05 3.56 2.35
CA VAL A 6 -1.81 3.74 3.10
C VAL A 6 -1.68 5.21 3.50
N GLY A 7 -1.38 5.45 4.78
CA GLY A 7 -1.06 6.77 5.33
C GLY A 7 0.45 7.00 5.43
N VAL A 8 0.84 8.26 5.66
CA VAL A 8 2.24 8.68 5.86
C VAL A 8 2.36 9.47 7.15
N GLY A 9 3.25 9.04 8.04
CA GLY A 9 3.61 9.75 9.27
C GLY A 9 4.51 10.96 9.00
N ARG A 10 4.71 11.80 10.02
CA ARG A 10 5.59 12.99 9.93
C ARG A 10 7.04 12.62 9.57
N ASP A 11 7.48 11.45 9.98
CA ASP A 11 8.79 10.85 9.74
C ASP A 11 8.86 10.06 8.43
N HIS A 12 7.82 10.10 7.59
CA HIS A 12 7.65 9.32 6.36
C HIS A 12 7.42 7.82 6.57
N THR A 13 7.12 7.39 7.80
CA THR A 13 6.69 6.01 8.05
C THR A 13 5.34 5.75 7.37
N LEU A 14 5.23 4.63 6.66
CA LEU A 14 3.98 4.20 6.02
C LEU A 14 3.17 3.30 6.97
N PHE A 15 1.86 3.52 7.05
CA PHE A 15 0.95 2.70 7.85
C PHE A 15 -0.34 2.37 7.09
N ALA A 16 -0.96 1.24 7.40
CA ALA A 16 -2.21 0.82 6.76
C ALA A 16 -3.39 1.64 7.30
N LEU A 17 -4.31 2.04 6.42
CA LEU A 17 -5.58 2.69 6.76
C LEU A 17 -6.76 1.71 6.74
N SER A 18 -6.56 0.50 6.23
CA SER A 18 -7.59 -0.55 6.14
C SER A 18 -6.93 -1.91 6.12
N ASP A 19 -7.67 -2.95 6.50
CA ASP A 19 -7.22 -4.33 6.44
C ASP A 19 -7.10 -4.85 5.00
N GLY A 20 -6.19 -5.80 4.80
CA GLY A 20 -6.00 -6.46 3.52
C GLY A 20 -4.56 -6.87 3.24
N ALA A 21 -4.28 -7.14 1.96
CA ALA A 21 -2.96 -7.52 1.46
C ALA A 21 -2.18 -6.32 0.93
N VAL A 22 -0.88 -6.29 1.24
CA VAL A 22 0.05 -5.26 0.76
C VAL A 22 0.48 -5.55 -0.67
N LYS A 23 0.49 -4.52 -1.52
CA LYS A 23 0.97 -4.58 -2.90
C LYS A 23 1.95 -3.45 -3.20
N PHE A 24 3.04 -3.79 -3.89
CA PHE A 24 4.05 -2.83 -4.38
C PHE A 24 3.86 -2.60 -5.87
N GLU A 25 3.71 -1.34 -6.28
CA GLU A 25 3.38 -0.98 -7.66
C GLU A 25 4.27 0.15 -8.17
N HIS A 26 4.42 0.26 -9.49
CA HIS A 26 5.13 1.38 -10.11
C HIS A 26 4.24 2.63 -10.05
N TYR A 27 4.80 3.71 -9.52
CA TYR A 27 4.09 4.99 -9.36
C TYR A 27 4.41 5.97 -10.49
N ALA A 28 5.66 5.97 -10.99
CA ALA A 28 6.13 6.90 -12.01
C ALA A 28 7.22 6.25 -12.87
N LYS A 29 7.62 6.95 -13.95
CA LYS A 29 8.77 6.53 -14.76
C LYS A 29 10.02 6.34 -13.88
N GLY A 30 10.78 5.29 -14.16
CA GLY A 30 12.00 4.94 -13.42
C GLY A 30 11.73 4.03 -12.22
N ARG A 31 12.53 4.19 -11.14
CA ARG A 31 12.55 3.26 -10.00
C ARG A 31 11.54 3.58 -8.88
N ARG A 32 10.61 4.51 -9.11
CA ARG A 32 9.68 4.97 -8.06
C ARG A 32 8.52 3.99 -7.88
N LYS A 33 8.42 3.44 -6.67
CA LYS A 33 7.33 2.54 -6.25
C LYS A 33 6.41 3.19 -5.21
N GLN A 34 5.17 2.73 -5.18
CA GLN A 34 4.21 3.00 -4.12
C GLN A 34 3.79 1.71 -3.43
N VAL A 35 3.27 1.85 -2.21
CA VAL A 35 2.73 0.75 -1.41
C VAL A 35 1.23 0.98 -1.24
N SER A 36 0.42 0.00 -1.60
CA SER A 36 -1.04 0.02 -1.47
C SER A 36 -1.50 -1.16 -0.61
N VAL A 37 -2.63 -1.04 0.06
CA VAL A 37 -3.34 -2.16 0.72
C VAL A 37 -4.67 -2.39 0.00
N TYR A 38 -4.88 -3.61 -0.47
CA TYR A 38 -6.13 -4.05 -1.12
C TYR A 38 -6.81 -5.09 -0.25
N PRO A 39 -8.17 -5.18 -0.25
CA PRO A 39 -8.86 -6.23 0.48
C PRO A 39 -8.24 -7.60 0.16
N ALA A 40 -7.90 -8.36 1.21
CA ALA A 40 -7.48 -9.74 1.01
C ALA A 40 -8.71 -10.51 0.49
N GLU A 41 -8.56 -11.19 -0.64
CA GLU A 41 -9.57 -12.18 -1.01
C GLU A 41 -9.69 -13.16 0.16
N SER A 42 -10.93 -13.33 0.64
CA SER A 42 -11.23 -14.26 1.72
C SER A 42 -10.62 -15.61 1.36
N PRO A 43 -9.82 -16.26 2.24
CA PRO A 43 -9.37 -17.61 1.95
C PRO A 43 -10.64 -18.45 1.78
N ALA A 44 -10.85 -18.97 0.56
CA ALA A 44 -12.00 -19.80 0.24
C ALA A 44 -12.16 -20.89 1.31
N SER A 45 -13.35 -20.97 1.90
CA SER A 45 -13.73 -22.00 2.89
C SER A 45 -14.06 -23.32 2.21
#